data_AF-A0A940AIM2-F1
#
_entry.id   AF-A0A940AIM2-F1
#
_cell.length_a   1.000
_cell.length_b   1.000
_cell.length_c   1.000
_cell.angle_alpha   90.00
_cell.angle_beta   90.00
_cell.angle_gamma   90.00
#
_symmetry.space_group_name_H-M   'P 1'
#
loop_
_entity.id
_entity.type
_entity.pdbx_description
1 polymer ?
#
loop_
_entity_poly.entity_id
_entity_poly.type
_entity_poly.pdbx_seq_one_letter_code
_entity_poly.pdbx_strand_id
1 'polypeptide(L)'
;MSISRFFFRVWNANEERYIEQDEDVSIHADGSIMGHHHETKYRFRIGCNGYIIEQCTGLIDKHGQLIYEGDIIRFDGWPGTPSHIVAWNPRTCRWVLRLPKDINLENTASLCLGDAADNEYIIVGNIHTSKSCMTDPLAKPPSDQSVPSVKSVKSQEPLP
;
A
#
# COMPACT_ATOMS: atom_id res chain seq x y z
N MET A 1 2.30 -21.08 -4.13
CA MET A 1 2.61 -19.63 -4.20
C MET A 1 1.31 -18.88 -4.08
N SER A 2 1.20 -17.93 -3.15
CA SER A 2 0.02 -17.05 -3.06
C SER A 2 0.03 -16.06 -4.23
N ILE A 3 -1.07 -15.98 -4.98
CA ILE A 3 -1.25 -15.08 -6.14
C ILE A 3 -1.29 -13.60 -5.70
N SER A 4 -1.50 -13.34 -4.41
CA SER A 4 -1.77 -12.00 -3.87
C SER A 4 -0.65 -10.97 -4.05
N ARG A 5 0.60 -11.39 -4.26
CA ARG A 5 1.75 -10.47 -4.47
C ARG A 5 1.71 -9.67 -5.77
N PHE A 6 0.77 -10.00 -6.66
CA PHE A 6 0.53 -9.30 -7.92
C PHE A 6 -0.74 -8.43 -7.86
N PHE A 7 -1.26 -8.16 -6.66
CA PHE A 7 -2.26 -7.13 -6.48
C PHE A 7 -1.62 -5.75 -6.36
N PHE A 8 -2.34 -4.77 -6.89
CA PHE A 8 -1.97 -3.36 -6.88
C PHE A 8 -3.17 -2.56 -6.41
N ARG A 9 -2.89 -1.44 -5.76
CA ARG A 9 -3.88 -0.38 -5.52
C ARG A 9 -3.32 0.92 -6.08
N VAL A 10 -4.21 1.84 -6.45
CA VAL A 10 -3.82 3.11 -7.07
C VAL A 10 -4.46 4.25 -6.30
N TRP A 11 -3.63 5.14 -5.80
CA TRP A 11 -4.04 6.38 -5.14
C TRP A 11 -4.12 7.51 -6.16
N ASN A 12 -5.28 8.18 -6.23
CA ASN A 12 -5.47 9.42 -6.96
C ASN A 12 -5.24 10.60 -6.01
N ALA A 13 -4.07 11.23 -6.11
CA ALA A 13 -3.66 12.38 -5.32
C ALA A 13 -4.40 13.68 -5.68
N ASN A 14 -5.03 13.77 -6.86
CA ASN A 14 -5.84 14.94 -7.22
C ASN A 14 -7.19 14.92 -6.48
N GLU A 15 -7.74 13.73 -6.26
CA GLU A 15 -9.03 13.51 -5.60
C GLU A 15 -8.91 13.02 -4.16
N GLU A 16 -7.67 12.82 -3.69
CA GLU A 16 -7.32 12.27 -2.39
C GLU A 16 -8.11 10.99 -2.04
N ARG A 17 -8.19 10.05 -2.97
CA ARG A 17 -8.85 8.75 -2.78
C ARG A 17 -8.16 7.61 -3.52
N TYR A 18 -8.40 6.37 -3.08
CA TYR A 18 -8.07 5.20 -3.90
C TYR A 18 -9.06 5.07 -5.05
N ILE A 19 -8.56 4.63 -6.20
CA ILE A 19 -9.40 4.25 -7.33
C ILE A 19 -10.20 3.01 -6.94
N GLU A 20 -11.53 3.11 -7.04
CA GLU A 20 -12.45 2.03 -6.71
C GLU A 20 -12.57 1.02 -7.86
N GLN A 21 -13.20 -0.14 -7.59
CA GLN A 21 -13.33 -1.24 -8.57
C GLN A 21 -14.09 -0.86 -9.84
N ASP A 22 -14.86 0.23 -9.78
CA ASP A 22 -15.68 0.73 -10.89
C ASP A 22 -14.86 1.59 -11.88
N GLU A 23 -13.56 1.71 -11.63
CA GLU A 23 -12.57 2.34 -12.48
C GLU A 23 -11.46 1.31 -12.77
N ASP A 24 -11.33 0.92 -14.04
CA ASP A 24 -10.38 -0.13 -14.41
C ASP A 24 -8.99 0.47 -14.60
N VAL A 25 -8.01 -0.08 -13.87
CA VAL A 25 -6.59 0.15 -14.15
C VAL A 25 -6.02 -1.08 -14.84
N SER A 26 -5.37 -0.87 -15.97
CA SER A 26 -4.73 -1.93 -16.76
C SER A 26 -3.27 -1.62 -17.02
N ILE A 27 -2.44 -2.67 -17.01
CA ILE A 27 -1.03 -2.61 -17.39
C ILE A 27 -0.91 -3.28 -18.76
N HIS A 28 -0.43 -2.53 -19.75
CA HIS A 28 -0.23 -3.01 -21.11
C HIS A 28 1.16 -3.65 -21.26
N ALA A 29 1.33 -4.43 -22.34
CA ALA A 29 2.58 -5.16 -22.62
C ALA A 29 3.79 -4.24 -22.85
N ASP A 30 3.56 -2.99 -23.22
CA ASP A 30 4.59 -1.95 -23.36
C ASP A 30 4.97 -1.28 -22.02
N GLY A 31 4.42 -1.78 -20.91
CA GLY A 31 4.59 -1.24 -19.56
C GLY A 31 3.78 0.04 -19.31
N SER A 32 2.96 0.48 -20.26
CA SER A 32 2.05 1.61 -20.01
C SER A 32 0.92 1.19 -19.07
N ILE A 33 0.56 2.12 -18.18
CA ILE A 33 -0.52 1.91 -17.21
C ILE A 33 -1.65 2.85 -17.62
N MET A 34 -2.84 2.31 -17.78
CA MET A 34 -4.00 2.99 -18.33
C MET A 34 -5.16 2.91 -17.35
N GLY A 35 -5.77 4.05 -17.05
CA GLY A 35 -7.02 4.15 -16.31
C GLY A 35 -8.20 4.28 -17.27
N HIS A 36 -9.31 3.63 -16.93
CA HIS A 36 -10.55 3.70 -17.66
C HIS A 36 -11.70 4.06 -16.72
N HIS A 37 -12.33 5.20 -16.98
CA HIS A 37 -13.53 5.60 -16.25
C HIS A 37 -14.74 4.97 -16.95
N HIS A 38 -15.47 4.09 -16.26
CA HIS A 38 -16.54 3.31 -16.87
C HIS A 38 -17.71 4.15 -17.40
N GLU A 39 -18.09 5.20 -16.68
CA GLU A 39 -19.22 6.05 -17.07
C GLU A 39 -18.91 6.95 -18.27
N THR A 40 -17.79 7.67 -18.23
CA THR A 40 -17.41 8.63 -19.27
C THR A 40 -16.73 7.96 -20.47
N LYS A 41 -16.38 6.67 -20.35
CA LYS A 41 -15.54 5.91 -21.29
C LYS A 41 -14.19 6.57 -21.57
N TYR A 42 -13.79 7.52 -20.74
CA TYR A 42 -12.52 8.22 -20.86
C TYR A 42 -11.37 7.27 -20.53
N ARG A 43 -10.28 7.36 -21.31
CA ARG A 43 -9.04 6.62 -21.08
C ARG A 43 -7.92 7.62 -20.82
N PHE A 44 -7.13 7.38 -19.80
CA PHE A 44 -5.98 8.21 -19.46
C PHE A 44 -4.77 7.35 -19.13
N ARG A 45 -3.58 7.87 -19.41
CA ARG A 45 -2.33 7.21 -19.04
C ARG A 45 -2.01 7.56 -17.58
N ILE A 46 -1.83 6.55 -16.75
CA ILE A 46 -1.42 6.65 -15.32
C ILE A 46 0.11 6.85 -15.25
N GLY A 47 0.62 7.75 -16.08
CA GLY A 47 2.06 8.07 -16.17
C GLY A 47 2.36 9.56 -16.03
N CYS A 48 1.33 10.40 -15.84
CA CYS A 48 1.47 11.83 -15.87
C CYS A 48 0.49 12.44 -14.86
N ASN A 49 1.01 12.92 -13.73
CA ASN A 49 0.35 13.78 -12.73
C ASN A 49 -0.75 13.14 -11.86
N GLY A 50 -0.38 12.85 -10.60
CA GLY A 50 -1.32 12.68 -9.51
C GLY A 50 -1.82 11.26 -9.24
N TYR A 51 -1.27 10.23 -9.90
CA TYR A 51 -1.57 8.84 -9.57
C TYR A 51 -0.34 8.13 -9.01
N ILE A 52 -0.53 7.39 -7.92
CA ILE A 52 0.52 6.64 -7.22
C ILE A 52 0.10 5.17 -7.17
N ILE A 53 0.96 4.28 -7.64
CA ILE A 53 0.70 2.84 -7.70
C ILE A 53 1.46 2.18 -6.57
N GLU A 54 0.76 1.37 -5.79
CA GLU A 54 1.30 0.67 -4.65
C GLU A 54 1.12 -0.84 -4.83
N GLN A 55 2.21 -1.59 -4.69
CA GLN A 55 2.20 -3.03 -4.88
C GLN A 55 1.91 -3.77 -3.57
N CYS A 56 1.15 -4.87 -3.63
CA CYS A 56 0.96 -5.77 -2.51
C CYS A 56 2.25 -6.53 -2.19
N THR A 57 2.62 -6.57 -0.92
CA THR A 57 3.80 -7.32 -0.45
C THR A 57 3.62 -8.84 -0.51
N GLY A 58 2.36 -9.30 -0.57
CA GLY A 58 1.96 -10.69 -0.43
C GLY A 58 1.83 -11.17 1.01
N LEU A 59 2.14 -10.32 1.99
CA LEU A 59 1.97 -10.58 3.41
C LEU A 59 0.61 -10.07 3.91
N ILE A 60 0.18 -10.63 5.03
CA ILE A 60 -1.10 -10.34 5.67
C ILE A 60 -0.82 -9.88 7.10
N ASP A 61 -1.53 -8.87 7.56
CA ASP A 61 -1.46 -8.38 8.94
C ASP A 61 -2.24 -9.28 9.91
N LYS A 62 -2.15 -9.00 11.21
CA LYS A 62 -2.84 -9.78 12.26
C LYS A 62 -4.36 -9.88 12.05
N HIS A 63 -4.98 -8.91 11.38
CA HIS A 63 -6.42 -8.86 11.14
C HIS A 63 -6.84 -9.47 9.79
N GLY A 64 -5.92 -10.11 9.08
CA GLY A 64 -6.23 -10.73 7.79
C GLY A 64 -6.20 -9.76 6.60
N GLN A 65 -5.68 -8.53 6.78
CA GLN A 65 -5.58 -7.53 5.71
C GLN A 65 -4.25 -7.66 4.95
N LEU A 66 -4.30 -7.55 3.62
CA LEU A 66 -3.09 -7.54 2.81
C LEU A 66 -2.28 -6.27 3.06
N ILE A 67 -0.97 -6.42 3.20
CA ILE A 67 -0.03 -5.31 3.37
C ILE A 67 0.46 -4.85 1.99
N TYR A 68 0.38 -3.55 1.73
CA TYR A 68 0.82 -2.89 0.51
C TYR A 68 2.01 -1.95 0.78
N GLU A 69 2.73 -1.60 -0.27
CA GLU A 69 3.61 -0.43 -0.28
C GLU A 69 2.84 0.81 0.21
N GLY A 70 3.50 1.65 1.02
CA GLY A 70 2.90 2.85 1.59
C GLY A 70 2.03 2.62 2.82
N ASP A 71 1.75 1.37 3.22
CA ASP A 71 1.06 1.10 4.48
C ASP A 71 1.90 1.52 5.69
N ILE A 72 1.21 2.04 6.70
CA ILE A 72 1.77 2.36 8.01
C ILE A 72 1.40 1.21 8.94
N ILE A 73 2.41 0.53 9.48
CA ILE A 73 2.24 -0.60 10.37
C ILE A 73 2.83 -0.34 11.74
N ARG A 74 2.32 -1.05 12.74
CA ARG A 74 2.85 -1.08 14.11
C ARG A 74 3.00 -2.53 14.57
N PHE A 75 3.98 -2.79 15.42
CA PHE A 75 4.15 -4.08 16.09
C PHE A 75 3.13 -4.23 17.22
N ASP A 76 2.35 -5.31 17.18
CA ASP A 76 1.45 -5.69 18.25
C ASP A 76 2.23 -6.26 19.43
N GLY A 77 1.84 -5.89 20.65
CA GLY A 77 2.53 -6.34 21.87
C GLY A 77 3.78 -5.53 22.26
N TRP A 78 4.16 -4.51 21.48
CA TRP A 78 5.30 -3.64 21.78
C TRP A 78 4.84 -2.18 21.99
N PRO A 79 4.20 -1.86 23.14
CA PRO A 79 3.74 -0.51 23.41
C PRO A 79 4.91 0.49 23.41
N GLY A 80 4.73 1.61 22.71
CA GLY A 80 5.75 2.66 22.59
C GLY A 80 6.67 2.54 21.37
N THR A 81 6.60 1.46 20.59
CA THR A 81 7.33 1.41 19.31
C THR A 81 6.71 2.36 18.29
N PRO A 82 7.52 3.13 17.54
CA PRO A 82 7.02 3.98 16.48
C PRO A 82 6.37 3.14 15.37
N SER A 83 5.41 3.74 14.68
CA SER A 83 4.88 3.18 13.43
C SER A 83 5.93 3.27 12.32
N HIS A 84 5.87 2.33 11.39
CA HIS A 84 6.77 2.21 10.25
C HIS A 84 5.99 2.23 8.94
N ILE A 85 6.60 2.77 7.89
CA ILE A 85 6.09 2.75 6.52
C ILE A 85 6.70 1.54 5.81
N VAL A 86 5.85 0.80 5.11
CA VAL A 86 6.25 -0.28 4.21
C VAL A 86 6.74 0.32 2.90
N ALA A 87 7.98 0.00 2.51
CA ALA A 87 8.60 0.52 1.29
C ALA A 87 9.40 -0.54 0.55
N TRP A 88 9.50 -0.42 -0.78
CA TRP A 88 10.44 -1.22 -1.56
C TRP A 88 11.87 -0.67 -1.42
N ASN A 89 12.84 -1.54 -1.14
CA ASN A 89 14.25 -1.18 -1.19
C ASN A 89 14.88 -1.76 -2.47
N PRO A 90 15.22 -0.93 -3.48
CA PRO A 90 15.77 -1.41 -4.73
C PRO A 90 17.21 -1.94 -4.60
N ARG A 91 17.96 -1.57 -3.54
CA ARG A 91 19.33 -2.04 -3.33
C ARG A 91 19.37 -3.46 -2.78
N THR A 92 18.44 -3.79 -1.90
CA THR A 92 18.34 -5.12 -1.29
C THR A 92 17.30 -6.00 -1.97
N CYS A 93 16.52 -5.44 -2.90
CA CYS A 93 15.40 -6.10 -3.58
C CYS A 93 14.41 -6.74 -2.60
N ARG A 94 14.04 -5.99 -1.54
CA ARG A 94 13.17 -6.46 -0.46
C ARG A 94 12.23 -5.38 0.01
N TRP A 95 11.10 -5.82 0.56
CA TRP A 95 10.23 -4.98 1.37
C TRP A 95 10.90 -4.65 2.70
N VAL A 96 10.87 -3.37 3.08
CA VAL A 96 11.49 -2.88 4.31
C VAL A 96 10.54 -1.98 5.08
N LEU A 97 10.82 -1.83 6.37
CA LEU A 97 10.16 -0.92 7.30
C LEU A 97 11.02 0.32 7.50
N ARG A 98 10.48 1.49 7.17
CA ARG A 98 11.12 2.79 7.38
C ARG A 98 10.38 3.60 8.42
N LEU A 99 11.10 4.39 9.21
CA LEU A 99 10.44 5.38 10.06
C LEU A 99 9.93 6.53 9.17
N PRO A 100 8.78 7.17 9.51
CA PRO A 100 8.26 8.29 8.74
C PRO A 100 9.26 9.43 8.51
N LYS A 101 10.10 9.72 9.51
CA LYS A 101 11.16 10.73 9.43
C LYS A 101 12.29 10.39 8.45
N ASP A 102 12.43 9.12 8.08
CA ASP A 102 13.53 8.60 7.27
C ASP A 102 13.11 8.36 5.81
N ILE A 103 11.90 8.79 5.40
CA ILE A 103 11.37 8.50 4.07
C ILE A 103 12.25 9.05 2.93
N ASN A 104 12.94 10.17 3.18
CA ASN A 104 13.84 10.83 2.22
C ASN A 104 15.31 10.38 2.33
N LEU A 105 15.62 9.44 3.23
CA LEU A 105 16.99 8.99 3.48
C LEU A 105 17.18 7.60 2.89
N GLU A 106 17.90 7.51 1.77
CA GLU A 106 18.17 6.24 1.09
C GLU A 106 19.10 5.29 1.89
N ASN A 107 19.72 5.76 2.97
CA ASN A 107 20.79 5.07 3.69
C ASN A 107 20.50 4.80 5.18
N THR A 108 19.25 4.91 5.63
CA THR A 108 18.90 4.59 7.02
C THR A 108 18.70 3.10 7.24
N ALA A 109 19.13 2.63 8.42
CA ALA A 109 18.89 1.26 8.86
C ALA A 109 17.38 0.95 8.76
N SER A 110 17.02 0.00 7.91
CA SER A 110 15.65 -0.42 7.68
C SER A 110 15.52 -1.87 8.11
N LEU A 111 14.45 -2.22 8.83
CA LEU A 111 14.15 -3.62 9.15
C LEU A 111 13.55 -4.29 7.90
N CYS A 112 13.85 -5.56 7.63
CA CYS A 112 13.15 -6.25 6.55
C CYS A 112 11.72 -6.55 7.01
N LEU A 113 10.75 -6.34 6.11
CA LEU A 113 9.39 -6.78 6.34
C LEU A 113 9.36 -8.32 6.24
N GLY A 114 8.77 -8.99 7.24
CA GLY A 114 8.71 -10.46 7.33
C GLY A 114 9.82 -11.09 8.18
N ASP A 115 10.73 -10.30 8.77
CA ASP A 115 11.70 -10.79 9.77
C ASP A 115 11.06 -10.98 11.15
N ALA A 116 9.95 -10.29 11.44
CA ALA A 116 9.10 -10.60 12.60
C ALA A 116 8.07 -11.67 12.22
N ALA A 117 7.55 -12.40 13.20
CA ALA A 117 6.50 -13.38 12.93
C ALA A 117 5.31 -12.70 12.24
N ASP A 118 4.79 -13.31 11.17
CA ASP A 118 3.75 -12.75 10.28
C ASP A 118 2.50 -12.20 11.01
N ASN A 119 2.28 -12.56 12.28
CA ASN A 119 1.14 -12.17 13.10
C ASN A 119 1.38 -10.97 14.02
N GLU A 120 2.55 -10.32 13.95
CA GLU A 120 2.90 -9.20 14.83
C GLU A 120 2.60 -7.83 14.20
N TYR A 121 2.26 -7.77 12.92
CA TYR A 121 1.99 -6.50 12.25
C TYR A 121 0.51 -6.13 12.32
N ILE A 122 0.22 -4.88 12.64
CA ILE A 122 -1.10 -4.27 12.51
C ILE A 122 -1.00 -3.09 11.57
N ILE A 123 -1.81 -3.07 10.53
CA ILE A 123 -1.98 -1.88 9.68
C ILE A 123 -2.75 -0.83 10.47
N VAL A 124 -2.20 0.37 10.57
CA VAL A 124 -2.80 1.51 11.30
C VAL A 124 -3.10 2.70 10.40
N GLY A 125 -2.75 2.62 9.11
CA GLY A 125 -2.96 3.70 8.15
C GLY A 125 -2.13 3.51 6.88
N ASN A 126 -2.03 4.56 6.09
CA ASN A 126 -1.13 4.63 4.93
C ASN A 126 -0.60 6.07 4.74
N ILE A 127 0.43 6.21 3.92
CA ILE A 127 1.10 7.50 3.67
C ILE A 127 0.20 8.58 3.05
N HIS A 128 -0.95 8.20 2.50
CA HIS A 128 -1.83 9.11 1.79
C HIS A 128 -2.91 9.71 2.70
N THR A 129 -3.62 8.87 3.47
CA THR A 129 -4.74 9.28 4.32
C THR A 129 -4.31 9.62 5.75
N SER A 130 -3.16 9.12 6.20
CA SER A 130 -2.71 9.27 7.59
C SER A 130 -1.63 10.34 7.77
N LYS A 131 -1.69 11.41 6.97
CA LYS A 131 -0.77 12.57 7.06
C LYS A 131 -0.64 13.13 8.50
N SER A 132 -1.67 12.99 9.34
CA SER A 132 -1.67 13.44 10.75
C SER A 132 -1.04 12.46 11.76
N CYS A 133 -0.91 11.17 11.45
CA CYS A 133 -0.23 10.19 12.32
C CYS A 133 1.30 10.32 12.29
N MET A 134 1.84 11.18 11.44
CA MET A 134 3.29 11.35 11.25
C MET A 134 3.90 12.42 12.18
N THR A 135 3.10 13.14 12.98
CA THR A 135 3.56 14.29 13.78
C THR A 135 3.48 14.15 15.30
N ASP A 136 2.98 13.04 15.87
CA ASP A 136 2.92 12.90 17.34
C ASP A 136 3.01 11.43 17.80
N PRO A 137 4.08 11.02 18.51
CA PRO A 137 4.21 9.66 19.08
C PRO A 137 3.19 9.35 20.18
N LEU A 138 2.31 10.29 20.56
CA LEU A 138 1.26 10.13 21.57
C LEU A 138 -0.17 10.33 21.04
N ALA A 139 -0.36 10.55 19.73
CA ALA A 139 -1.70 10.69 19.18
C ALA A 139 -2.48 9.37 19.32
N LYS A 140 -3.63 9.41 20.01
CA LYS A 140 -4.59 8.31 20.05
C LYS A 140 -5.02 7.96 18.62
N PRO A 141 -5.18 6.67 18.29
CA PRO A 141 -5.68 6.28 16.98
C PRO A 141 -7.05 6.96 16.74
N PRO A 142 -7.32 7.46 15.52
CA PRO A 142 -8.64 7.95 15.18
C PRO A 142 -9.65 6.82 15.39
N SER A 143 -10.73 7.12 16.10
CA SER A 143 -11.84 6.20 16.34
C SER A 143 -12.49 5.83 15.01
N ASP A 144 -12.54 4.53 14.74
CA ASP A 144 -13.45 3.85 13.81
C ASP A 144 -13.79 4.63 12.54
N GLN A 145 -12.86 4.64 11.58
CA GLN A 145 -13.23 4.71 10.18
C GLN A 145 -12.97 3.33 9.59
N SER A 146 -14.06 2.63 9.29
CA SER A 146 -14.06 1.34 8.62
C SER A 146 -13.19 1.41 7.37
N VAL A 147 -12.05 0.71 7.39
CA VAL A 147 -11.26 0.46 6.19
C VAL A 147 -12.15 -0.33 5.22
N PRO A 148 -12.39 0.16 3.99
CA PRO A 148 -13.23 -0.56 3.04
C PRO A 148 -12.60 -1.93 2.73
N SER A 149 -13.40 -2.98 2.90
CA SER A 149 -12.99 -4.35 2.61
C SER A 149 -12.97 -4.56 1.09
N VAL A 150 -11.77 -4.48 0.50
CA VAL A 150 -11.58 -4.72 -0.94
C VAL A 150 -11.47 -6.23 -1.18
N LYS A 151 -12.47 -6.81 -1.84
CA LYS A 151 -12.42 -8.20 -2.32
C LYS A 151 -11.49 -8.28 -3.53
N SER A 152 -10.55 -9.23 -3.51
CA SER A 152 -9.55 -9.41 -4.56
C SER A 152 -10.16 -9.68 -5.94
N VAL A 153 -9.67 -8.99 -6.97
CA VAL A 153 -9.93 -9.34 -8.37
C VAL A 153 -9.06 -10.53 -8.75
N LYS A 154 -9.69 -11.66 -9.10
CA LYS A 154 -8.98 -12.83 -9.64
C LYS A 154 -8.47 -12.48 -11.05
N SER A 155 -7.19 -12.74 -11.29
CA SER A 155 -6.63 -12.75 -12.65
C SER A 155 -7.44 -13.73 -13.51
N GLN A 156 -8.02 -13.26 -14.61
CA GLN A 156 -8.64 -14.15 -15.59
C GLN A 156 -7.58 -15.04 -16.22
N GLU A 157 -7.84 -16.36 -16.24
CA GLU A 157 -7.00 -17.31 -16.96
C GLU A 157 -7.00 -17.00 -18.47
N PRO A 158 -5.86 -17.18 -19.16
CA PRO A 158 -5.83 -17.03 -20.61
C PRO A 158 -6.73 -18.09 -21.26
N LEU A 159 -7.62 -17.64 -22.14
CA LEU A 159 -8.45 -18.51 -22.97
C LEU A 159 -7.55 -19.37 -23.90
N PRO A 160 -7.96 -20.62 -24.19
CA PRO A 160 -7.18 -21.58 -24.99
C PRO A 160 -6.99 -21.18 -26.46
#